data_AF-A0A5D0UDM0-F1
#
_entry.id   AF-A0A5D0UDM0-F1
#
_cell.length_a   1.000
_cell.length_b   1.000
_cell.length_c   1.000
_cell.angle_alpha   90.00
_cell.angle_beta   90.00
_cell.angle_gamma   90.00
#
_symmetry.space_group_name_H-M   'P 1'
#
loop_
_entity.id
_entity.type
_entity.pdbx_description
1 polymer ?
#
loop_
_entity_poly.entity_id
_entity_poly.type
_entity_poly.pdbx_seq_one_letter_code
_entity_poly.pdbx_strand_id
1 'polypeptide(L)'
;MARIPTRANQRPGRPCGPDPHRAARALLGQAEYVTAPSRYTDAQLTELAATIGSDPRLRAAVDQTRGGRITQELAGAPDLLRRYEQATPAARAVLWAVMDARRLGHSLFLPEPLLHDAAPNYLDDHELDQVGGASWFPDALDELTRPVPASVRPAG
;
A
#
# COMPACT_ATOMS: atom_id res chain seq x y z
N MET A 1 0.99 27.45 -34.43
CA MET A 1 1.53 27.12 -33.09
C MET A 1 0.72 27.88 -32.05
N ALA A 2 -0.13 27.19 -31.29
CA ALA A 2 -0.90 27.76 -30.18
C ALA A 2 -0.75 26.83 -28.97
N ARG A 3 -0.22 27.36 -27.87
CA ARG A 3 -0.01 26.64 -26.60
C ARG A 3 -1.34 26.48 -25.88
N ILE A 4 -1.67 25.25 -25.53
CA ILE A 4 -2.80 24.88 -24.65
C ILE A 4 -2.47 25.36 -23.23
N PRO A 5 -3.31 26.17 -22.56
CA PRO A 5 -3.09 26.51 -21.16
C PRO A 5 -3.44 25.32 -20.26
N THR A 6 -2.49 24.94 -19.42
CA THR A 6 -2.63 23.93 -18.37
C THR A 6 -3.75 24.31 -17.43
N ARG A 7 -4.84 23.53 -17.40
CA ARG A 7 -5.96 23.72 -16.48
C ARG A 7 -5.46 23.49 -15.06
N ALA A 8 -5.43 24.55 -14.25
CA ALA A 8 -5.19 24.44 -12.81
C ALA A 8 -6.24 23.50 -12.22
N ASN A 9 -5.79 22.42 -11.58
CA ASN A 9 -6.62 21.43 -10.92
C ASN A 9 -7.32 22.07 -9.71
N GLN A 10 -8.49 22.67 -9.92
CA GLN A 10 -9.31 23.24 -8.85
C GLN A 10 -9.95 22.09 -8.06
N ARG A 11 -9.49 21.92 -6.81
CA ARG A 11 -10.11 21.00 -5.84
C ARG A 11 -11.46 21.56 -5.39
N PRO A 12 -12.50 20.72 -5.18
CA PRO A 12 -13.81 21.16 -4.72
C PRO A 12 -13.71 21.85 -3.33
N GLY A 13 -14.59 22.83 -3.12
CA GLY A 13 -14.53 23.83 -2.07
C GLY A 13 -14.31 23.29 -0.66
N ARG A 14 -13.38 23.91 0.06
CA ARG A 14 -13.13 23.66 1.48
C ARG A 14 -14.33 24.11 2.34
N PRO A 15 -14.73 23.34 3.37
CA PRO A 15 -15.60 23.87 4.41
C PRO A 15 -14.89 25.04 5.13
N CYS A 16 -15.64 26.12 5.41
CA CYS A 16 -15.16 27.36 6.04
C CYS A 16 -14.85 27.19 7.54
N GLY A 17 -14.01 26.22 7.90
CA GLY A 17 -13.47 26.03 9.25
C GLY A 17 -11.97 26.30 9.31
N PRO A 18 -11.41 26.56 10.51
CA PRO A 18 -9.97 26.64 10.68
C PRO A 18 -9.33 25.34 10.21
N ASP A 19 -8.29 25.48 9.40
CA ASP A 19 -7.66 24.36 8.71
C ASP A 19 -6.91 23.45 9.70
N PRO A 20 -7.46 22.27 10.05
CA PRO A 20 -6.97 21.47 11.18
C PRO A 20 -5.56 20.92 10.93
N HIS A 21 -5.11 20.88 9.68
CA HIS A 21 -3.81 20.36 9.29
C HIS A 21 -2.82 21.45 8.83
N ARG A 22 -3.07 22.73 9.16
CA ARG A 22 -2.23 23.87 8.73
C ARG A 22 -0.76 23.65 9.08
N ALA A 23 -0.47 23.25 10.32
CA ALA A 23 0.90 23.05 10.79
C ALA A 23 1.59 21.90 10.03
N ALA A 24 0.92 20.76 9.86
CA ALA A 24 1.45 19.62 9.12
C ALA A 24 1.74 19.98 7.64
N ARG A 25 0.87 20.73 6.97
CA ARG A 25 1.15 21.18 5.59
C ARG A 25 2.28 22.20 5.51
N ALA A 26 2.40 23.10 6.48
CA ALA A 26 3.52 24.04 6.53
C ALA A 26 4.87 23.32 6.75
N LEU A 27 4.88 22.24 7.53
CA LEU A 27 6.04 21.38 7.70
C LEU A 27 6.36 20.60 6.41
N LEU A 28 5.36 19.94 5.82
CA LEU A 28 5.53 19.19 4.58
C LEU A 28 5.92 20.09 3.39
N GLY A 29 5.52 21.35 3.39
CA GLY A 29 5.94 22.34 2.38
C GLY A 29 7.42 22.70 2.44
N GLN A 30 8.13 22.34 3.52
CA GLN A 30 9.58 22.50 3.67
C GLN A 30 10.36 21.22 3.31
N ALA A 31 9.67 20.14 2.93
CA ALA A 31 10.31 18.87 2.62
C ALA A 31 11.09 18.94 1.29
N GLU A 32 12.26 18.30 1.26
CA GLU A 32 12.94 17.96 0.02
C GLU A 32 12.34 16.66 -0.56
N TYR A 33 11.95 16.70 -1.83
CA TYR A 33 11.36 15.56 -2.51
C TYR A 33 12.44 14.77 -3.24
N VAL A 34 12.73 13.57 -2.74
CA VAL A 34 13.57 12.59 -3.45
C VAL A 34 12.65 11.66 -4.23
N THR A 35 12.73 11.70 -5.56
CA THR A 35 11.99 10.76 -6.40
C THR A 35 12.78 9.47 -6.56
N ALA A 36 12.30 8.39 -5.94
CA ALA A 36 12.85 7.07 -6.18
C ALA A 36 12.41 6.57 -7.58
N PRO A 37 13.34 6.12 -8.43
CA PRO A 37 12.98 5.58 -9.73
C PRO A 37 12.21 4.26 -9.54
N SER A 38 11.25 4.00 -10.42
CA SER A 38 10.50 2.73 -10.40
C SER A 38 11.37 1.53 -10.74
N ARG A 39 12.51 1.74 -11.40
CA ARG A 39 13.52 0.73 -11.78
C ARG A 39 14.92 1.36 -11.80
N TYR A 40 15.90 0.60 -11.34
CA TYR A 40 17.32 0.88 -11.52
C TYR A 40 17.86 0.10 -12.72
N THR A 41 18.75 0.71 -13.50
CA THR A 41 19.40 0.06 -14.65
C THR A 41 20.62 -0.76 -14.19
N ASP A 42 21.02 -1.74 -14.99
CA ASP A 42 22.20 -2.57 -14.67
C ASP A 42 23.49 -1.74 -14.50
N ALA A 43 23.62 -0.64 -15.26
CA ALA A 43 24.74 0.29 -15.12
C ALA A 43 24.73 0.98 -13.74
N GLN A 44 23.57 1.42 -13.26
CA GLN A 44 23.43 2.02 -11.93
C GLN A 44 23.69 1.00 -10.82
N LEU A 45 23.26 -0.26 -11.00
CA LEU A 45 23.52 -1.32 -10.02
C LEU A 45 25.00 -1.66 -9.95
N THR A 46 25.70 -1.65 -11.09
CA THR A 46 27.15 -1.81 -11.15
C THR A 46 27.87 -0.67 -10.42
N GLU A 47 27.43 0.57 -10.64
CA GLU A 47 28.00 1.75 -9.97
C GLU A 47 27.79 1.70 -8.44
N LEU A 48 26.64 1.19 -7.99
CA LEU A 48 26.26 1.08 -6.58
C LEU A 48 26.73 -0.22 -5.90
N ALA A 49 27.56 -1.03 -6.56
CA ALA A 49 27.94 -2.35 -6.08
C ALA A 49 28.54 -2.35 -4.67
N ALA A 50 29.36 -1.35 -4.32
CA ALA A 50 29.94 -1.23 -2.98
C ALA A 50 28.86 -1.02 -1.90
N THR A 51 27.89 -0.14 -2.16
CA THR A 51 26.77 0.13 -1.24
C THR A 51 25.89 -1.12 -1.10
N ILE A 52 25.55 -1.77 -2.20
CA ILE A 52 24.76 -3.01 -2.21
C ILE A 52 25.49 -4.11 -1.43
N GLY A 53 26.81 -4.25 -1.60
CA GLY A 53 27.61 -5.22 -0.86
C GLY A 53 27.57 -5.01 0.65
N SER A 54 27.59 -3.75 1.09
CA SER A 54 27.62 -3.37 2.50
C SER A 54 26.31 -3.57 3.27
N ASP A 55 25.16 -3.57 2.57
CA ASP A 55 23.85 -3.76 3.19
C ASP A 55 23.23 -5.11 2.76
N PRO A 56 23.11 -6.09 3.67
CA PRO A 56 22.47 -7.37 3.37
C PRO A 56 21.06 -7.24 2.81
N ARG A 57 20.35 -6.16 3.17
CA ARG A 57 18.99 -5.90 2.70
C ARG A 57 18.95 -5.50 1.24
N LEU A 58 19.84 -4.59 0.84
CA LEU A 58 19.99 -4.18 -0.55
C LEU A 58 20.45 -5.34 -1.42
N ARG A 59 21.40 -6.14 -0.92
CA ARG A 59 21.87 -7.34 -1.62
C ARG A 59 20.75 -8.33 -1.88
N ALA A 60 20.00 -8.69 -0.84
CA ALA A 60 18.86 -9.58 -0.95
C ALA A 60 17.80 -9.06 -1.92
N ALA A 61 17.50 -7.76 -1.89
CA ALA A 61 16.57 -7.15 -2.83
C ALA A 61 17.08 -7.22 -4.27
N VAL A 62 18.35 -6.90 -4.53
CA VAL A 62 18.95 -7.01 -5.87
C VAL A 62 18.89 -8.46 -6.38
N ASP A 63 19.20 -9.44 -5.53
CA ASP A 63 19.20 -10.86 -5.89
C ASP A 63 17.78 -11.38 -6.19
N GLN A 64 16.77 -10.91 -5.47
CA GLN A 64 15.37 -11.32 -5.62
C GLN A 64 14.66 -10.59 -6.77
N THR A 65 15.08 -9.37 -7.10
CA THR A 65 14.39 -8.55 -8.10
C THR A 65 14.71 -8.97 -9.53
N ARG A 66 13.68 -9.09 -10.38
CA ARG A 66 13.86 -9.05 -11.84
C ARG A 66 13.60 -7.64 -12.40
N GLY A 67 14.61 -7.07 -13.07
CA GLY A 67 14.52 -5.82 -13.81
C GLY A 67 14.54 -4.55 -12.95
N GLY A 68 15.34 -4.54 -11.87
CA GLY A 68 15.72 -3.31 -11.15
C GLY A 68 14.68 -2.67 -10.24
N ARG A 69 13.55 -3.33 -9.96
CA ARG A 69 12.49 -2.90 -9.00
C ARG A 69 12.87 -3.04 -7.51
N ILE A 70 14.06 -2.58 -7.14
CA ILE A 70 14.63 -2.77 -5.79
C ILE A 70 13.78 -2.11 -4.70
N THR A 71 13.28 -0.90 -4.95
CA THR A 71 12.43 -0.17 -4.00
C THR A 71 11.15 -0.93 -3.68
N GLN A 72 10.59 -1.67 -4.64
CA GLN A 72 9.37 -2.44 -4.48
C GLN A 72 9.62 -3.73 -3.73
N GLU A 73 10.74 -4.42 -4.00
CA GLU A 73 11.16 -5.59 -3.20
C GLU A 73 11.37 -5.19 -1.74
N LEU A 74 12.11 -4.11 -1.48
CA LEU A 74 12.33 -3.61 -0.12
C LEU A 74 11.05 -3.18 0.58
N ALA A 75 10.06 -2.67 -0.17
CA ALA A 75 8.75 -2.36 0.36
C ALA A 75 7.87 -3.61 0.60
N GLY A 76 8.35 -4.80 0.26
CA GLY A 76 7.60 -6.06 0.36
C GLY A 76 6.44 -6.15 -0.64
N ALA A 77 6.45 -5.35 -1.71
CA ALA A 77 5.35 -5.26 -2.65
C ALA A 77 4.97 -6.60 -3.31
N PRO A 78 5.91 -7.50 -3.67
CA PRO A 78 5.53 -8.80 -4.24
C PRO A 78 4.78 -9.69 -3.26
N ASP A 79 5.17 -9.69 -1.98
CA ASP A 79 4.49 -10.49 -0.97
C ASP A 79 3.13 -9.92 -0.61
N LEU A 80 3.00 -8.58 -0.57
CA LEU A 80 1.71 -7.92 -0.42
C LEU A 80 0.77 -8.23 -1.59
N LEU A 81 1.29 -8.23 -2.83
CA LEU A 81 0.51 -8.58 -4.01
C LEU A 81 0.10 -10.06 -4.00
N ARG A 82 1.04 -10.96 -3.66
CA ARG A 82 0.76 -12.40 -3.53
C ARG A 82 -0.33 -12.65 -2.49
N ARG A 83 -0.27 -11.98 -1.34
CA ARG A 83 -1.30 -12.06 -0.31
C ARG A 83 -2.66 -11.57 -0.81
N TYR A 84 -2.69 -10.46 -1.54
CA TYR A 84 -3.91 -9.94 -2.13
C TYR A 84 -4.52 -10.92 -3.16
N GLU A 85 -3.68 -11.50 -4.02
CA GLU A 85 -4.10 -12.45 -5.06
C GLU A 85 -4.57 -13.80 -4.49
N GLN A 86 -3.97 -14.24 -3.38
CA GLN A 86 -4.26 -15.52 -2.72
C GLN A 86 -5.24 -15.40 -1.55
N ALA A 87 -5.76 -14.19 -1.28
CA ALA A 87 -6.70 -13.96 -0.19
C ALA A 87 -7.98 -14.78 -0.37
N THR A 88 -8.51 -15.30 0.74
CA THR A 88 -9.85 -15.89 0.73
C THR A 88 -10.90 -14.83 0.31
N PRO A 89 -12.06 -15.24 -0.20
CA PRO A 89 -13.13 -14.30 -0.57
C PRO A 89 -13.46 -13.31 0.55
N ALA A 90 -13.62 -13.79 1.79
CA ALA A 90 -13.86 -12.96 2.96
C ALA A 90 -12.74 -11.95 3.22
N ALA A 91 -11.47 -12.39 3.22
CA ALA A 91 -10.32 -11.51 3.42
C ALA A 91 -10.21 -10.45 2.31
N ARG A 92 -10.46 -10.83 1.05
CA ARG A 92 -10.46 -9.91 -0.10
C ARG A 92 -11.58 -8.87 0.01
N ALA A 93 -12.76 -9.27 0.45
CA ALA A 93 -13.88 -8.36 0.67
C ALA A 93 -13.57 -7.33 1.76
N VAL A 94 -12.95 -7.74 2.87
CA VAL A 94 -12.47 -6.82 3.91
C VAL A 94 -11.42 -5.85 3.35
N LEU A 95 -10.46 -6.34 2.55
CA LEU A 95 -9.47 -5.51 1.87
C LEU A 95 -10.12 -4.43 0.99
N TRP A 96 -11.13 -4.78 0.19
CA TRP A 96 -11.83 -3.83 -0.66
C TRP A 96 -12.63 -2.81 0.15
N ALA A 97 -13.32 -3.23 1.21
CA ALA A 97 -13.99 -2.31 2.13
C ALA A 97 -13.01 -1.31 2.76
N VAL A 98 -11.82 -1.76 3.17
CA VAL A 98 -10.74 -0.89 3.68
C VAL A 98 -10.27 0.08 2.59
N MET A 99 -10.01 -0.40 1.38
CA MET A 99 -9.56 0.43 0.25
C MET A 99 -10.59 1.52 -0.07
N ASP A 100 -11.87 1.19 -0.05
CA ASP A 100 -12.95 2.15 -0.31
C ASP A 100 -13.15 3.12 0.83
N ALA A 101 -13.11 2.69 2.09
CA ALA A 101 -13.13 3.61 3.23
C ALA A 101 -11.97 4.62 3.14
N ARG A 102 -10.75 4.15 2.79
CA ARG A 102 -9.58 5.01 2.57
C ARG A 102 -9.79 5.98 1.41
N ARG A 103 -10.37 5.51 0.29
CA ARG A 103 -10.69 6.31 -0.89
C ARG A 103 -11.75 7.38 -0.59
N LEU A 104 -12.69 7.08 0.29
CA LEU A 104 -13.74 7.98 0.76
C LEU A 104 -13.28 8.97 1.85
N GLY A 105 -12.01 8.93 2.24
CA GLY A 105 -11.40 9.90 3.14
C GLY A 105 -11.39 9.49 4.61
N HIS A 106 -11.67 8.22 4.94
CA HIS A 106 -11.50 7.72 6.29
C HIS A 106 -10.01 7.66 6.69
N SER A 107 -9.77 7.73 7.99
CA SER A 107 -8.43 7.66 8.57
C SER A 107 -7.80 6.26 8.44
N LEU A 108 -6.53 6.11 8.84
CA LEU A 108 -5.88 4.80 8.91
C LEU A 108 -6.50 3.88 9.98
N PHE A 109 -7.11 4.47 11.01
CA PHE A 109 -7.82 3.75 12.05
C PHE A 109 -9.29 3.64 11.64
N LEU A 110 -9.65 2.46 11.14
CA LEU A 110 -11.02 2.14 10.72
C LEU A 110 -11.72 1.37 11.85
N PRO A 111 -12.96 1.75 12.23
CA PRO A 111 -13.73 0.99 13.19
C PRO A 111 -14.01 -0.42 12.67
N GLU A 112 -13.87 -1.42 13.52
CA GLU A 112 -14.17 -2.81 13.19
C GLU A 112 -15.61 -3.02 12.68
N PRO A 113 -16.66 -2.44 13.31
CA PRO A 113 -18.04 -2.62 12.83
C PRO A 113 -18.26 -2.07 11.42
N LEU A 114 -17.56 -0.99 11.05
CA LEU A 114 -17.64 -0.43 9.71
C LEU A 114 -17.20 -1.44 8.65
N LEU A 115 -16.11 -2.17 8.92
CA LEU A 115 -15.57 -3.16 8.00
C LEU A 115 -16.41 -4.43 7.97
N HIS A 116 -16.88 -4.87 9.15
CA HIS A 116 -17.76 -6.02 9.29
C HIS A 116 -19.05 -5.83 8.47
N ASP A 117 -19.67 -4.65 8.53
CA ASP A 117 -20.94 -4.39 7.85
C ASP A 117 -20.75 -4.09 6.35
N ALA A 118 -19.60 -3.53 5.96
CA ALA A 118 -19.34 -3.16 4.57
C ALA A 118 -18.86 -4.34 3.71
N ALA A 119 -17.98 -5.20 4.25
CA ALA A 119 -17.32 -6.26 3.48
C ALA A 119 -18.28 -7.25 2.79
N PRO A 120 -19.39 -7.71 3.40
CA PRO A 120 -20.31 -8.65 2.74
C PRO A 120 -20.87 -8.16 1.40
N ASN A 121 -20.95 -6.84 1.19
CA ASN A 121 -21.46 -6.25 -0.06
C ASN A 121 -20.51 -6.41 -1.26
N TYR A 122 -19.30 -6.94 -1.05
CA TYR A 122 -18.35 -7.24 -2.11
C TYR A 122 -18.32 -8.72 -2.52
N LEU A 123 -19.08 -9.55 -1.82
CA LEU A 123 -19.19 -10.99 -2.09
C LEU A 123 -20.38 -11.24 -3.01
N ASP A 124 -20.28 -12.25 -3.87
CA ASP A 124 -21.46 -12.77 -4.57
C ASP A 124 -22.30 -13.70 -3.68
N ASP A 125 -23.49 -14.09 -4.14
CA ASP A 125 -24.42 -14.94 -3.38
C ASP A 125 -23.78 -16.26 -2.92
N HIS A 126 -22.90 -16.84 -3.76
CA HIS A 126 -22.23 -18.10 -3.45
C HIS A 126 -21.09 -17.94 -2.43
N GLU A 127 -20.35 -16.84 -2.51
CA GLU A 127 -19.33 -16.48 -1.53
C GLU A 127 -19.97 -16.13 -0.18
N LEU A 128 -21.11 -15.42 -0.17
CA LEU A 128 -21.89 -15.11 1.04
C LEU A 128 -22.32 -16.38 1.78
N ASP A 129 -22.84 -17.36 1.07
CA ASP A 129 -23.25 -18.66 1.64
C ASP A 129 -22.08 -19.40 2.32
N GLN A 130 -20.86 -19.21 1.82
CA GLN A 130 -19.64 -19.83 2.39
C GLN A 130 -19.09 -19.08 3.62
N VAL A 131 -19.42 -17.79 3.74
CA VAL A 131 -18.90 -16.88 4.78
C VAL A 131 -19.82 -16.84 6.02
N GLY A 132 -21.02 -17.42 5.96
CA GLY A 132 -22.10 -17.30 6.97
C GLY A 132 -21.86 -17.82 8.40
N GLY A 133 -20.63 -18.11 8.82
CA GLY A 133 -20.29 -18.54 10.19
C GLY A 133 -19.89 -17.38 11.10
N ALA A 134 -20.11 -17.47 12.42
CA ALA A 134 -19.84 -16.37 13.36
C ALA A 134 -18.36 -15.90 13.43
N SER A 135 -17.40 -16.71 12.97
CA SER A 135 -15.96 -16.40 13.03
C SER A 135 -15.40 -15.76 11.75
N TRP A 136 -16.21 -15.60 10.69
CA TRP A 136 -15.71 -15.24 9.36
C TRP A 136 -14.87 -13.95 9.35
N PHE A 137 -15.29 -12.96 10.13
CA PHE A 137 -14.66 -11.65 10.14
C PHE A 137 -13.36 -11.64 10.97
N PRO A 138 -13.32 -12.18 12.21
CA PRO A 138 -12.06 -12.42 12.90
C PRO A 138 -11.06 -13.27 12.09
N ASP A 139 -11.52 -14.35 11.44
CA ASP A 139 -10.66 -15.22 10.64
C ASP A 139 -10.05 -14.48 9.44
N ALA A 140 -10.84 -13.62 8.79
CA ALA A 140 -10.38 -12.74 7.72
C ALA A 140 -9.35 -11.72 8.23
N LEU A 141 -9.56 -11.11 9.41
CA LEU A 141 -8.58 -10.20 10.01
C LEU A 141 -7.28 -10.90 10.36
N ASP A 142 -7.33 -12.09 10.94
CA ASP A 142 -6.15 -12.91 11.25
C ASP A 142 -5.40 -13.28 9.96
N GLU A 143 -6.12 -13.65 8.90
CA GLU A 143 -5.53 -13.91 7.59
C GLU A 143 -4.84 -12.67 7.01
N LEU A 144 -5.42 -11.47 7.18
CA LEU A 144 -4.91 -10.18 6.66
C LEU A 144 -3.83 -9.54 7.52
N THR A 145 -3.72 -9.92 8.79
CA THR A 145 -2.72 -9.37 9.72
C THR A 145 -1.58 -10.33 10.03
N ARG A 146 -1.68 -11.59 9.58
CA ARG A 146 -0.56 -12.54 9.57
C ARG A 146 0.74 -11.86 9.13
N PRO A 147 1.84 -11.97 9.89
CA PRO A 147 3.11 -11.40 9.50
C PRO A 147 3.53 -11.95 8.15
N VAL A 148 3.84 -11.06 7.21
CA VAL A 148 4.53 -11.46 5.99
C VAL A 148 5.95 -11.85 6.40
N PRO A 149 6.50 -13.00 5.95
CA PRO A 149 7.92 -13.28 6.14
C PRO A 149 8.68 -12.08 5.58
N ALA A 150 9.49 -11.40 6.40
CA ALA A 150 10.29 -10.32 5.89
C ALA A 150 11.21 -10.89 4.82
N SER A 151 10.89 -10.69 3.53
CA SER A 151 11.72 -11.04 2.37
C SER A 151 13.15 -10.50 2.55
N VAL A 152 13.30 -9.51 3.44
CA VAL A 152 14.55 -8.89 3.82
C VAL A 152 14.67 -8.70 5.34
N ARG A 153 14.87 -9.79 6.10
CA ARG A 153 15.43 -9.73 7.46
C ARG A 153 16.93 -9.99 7.37
N PRO A 154 17.82 -9.10 7.86
CA PRO A 154 19.23 -9.43 7.92
C PRO A 154 19.41 -10.60 8.90
N ALA A 155 20.13 -11.64 8.46
CA ALA A 155 20.72 -12.60 9.38
C ALA A 155 21.66 -11.80 10.31
N GLY A 156 21.50 -12.01 11.62
CA GLY A 156 22.47 -11.54 12.60
C GLY A 156 23.82 -12.25 12.45
#